data_AF-A0A450V4P5-F1
#
_entry.id   AF-A0A450V4P5-F1
#
_cell.length_a   1.000
_cell.length_b   1.000
_cell.length_c   1.000
_cell.angle_alpha   90.00
_cell.angle_beta   90.00
_cell.angle_gamma   90.00
#
_symmetry.space_group_name_H-M   'P 1'
#
loop_
_entity.id
_entity.type
_entity.pdbx_description
1 polymer ?
#
loop_
_entity_poly.entity_id
_entity_poly.type
_entity_poly.pdbx_seq_one_letter_code
_entity_poly.pdbx_strand_id
1 'polypeptide(L)'
;MQFTVDFETDHLDRALSALRKAVSSPDEMMSSIGESLQPINEDRHARGVSPDGEEWKELSEMTKKEKQGGRLLYQYGDMTRSFHYQAKGSELTLGFSDHKSVWHHFGTGSHGRRGQSYTITPKKAKALSFAGIMRKRVTHPGIPARPLIGFPETDRNLVVDVVEDHLMDILKRVRQGNK
;
A
#
# COMPACT_ATOMS: atom_id res chain seq x y z
N MET A 1 -59.70 -11.18 -23.56
CA MET A 1 -58.91 -10.01 -23.13
C MET A 1 -57.46 -10.46 -23.09
N GLN A 2 -56.56 -9.83 -23.84
CA GLN A 2 -55.13 -10.19 -23.93
C GLN A 2 -54.29 -8.94 -23.72
N PHE A 3 -53.14 -9.09 -23.07
CA PHE A 3 -52.05 -8.12 -23.15
C PHE A 3 -50.80 -8.83 -23.70
N THR A 4 -49.98 -8.06 -24.41
CA THR A 4 -48.69 -8.49 -24.95
C THR A 4 -47.60 -7.64 -24.30
N VAL A 5 -46.47 -8.26 -23.96
CA VAL A 5 -45.27 -7.57 -23.46
C VAL A 5 -44.15 -7.85 -24.45
N ASP A 6 -43.58 -6.79 -25.00
CA ASP A 6 -42.43 -6.87 -25.89
C ASP A 6 -41.15 -6.52 -25.12
N PHE A 7 -40.07 -7.25 -25.38
CA PHE A 7 -38.77 -7.02 -24.77
C PHE A 7 -37.91 -6.14 -25.68
N GLU A 8 -37.66 -4.90 -25.27
CA GLU A 8 -36.78 -3.97 -26.01
C GLU A 8 -35.30 -4.23 -25.72
N THR A 9 -34.54 -4.63 -26.74
CA THR A 9 -33.11 -5.01 -26.61
C THR A 9 -32.14 -3.83 -26.69
N ASP A 10 -32.53 -2.71 -27.29
CA ASP A 10 -31.65 -1.56 -27.54
C ASP A 10 -30.99 -0.99 -26.26
N HIS A 11 -31.70 -1.06 -25.14
CA HIS A 11 -31.14 -0.67 -23.84
C HIS A 11 -30.10 -1.68 -23.34
N LEU A 12 -30.38 -2.97 -23.52
CA LEU A 12 -29.47 -4.05 -23.12
C LEU A 12 -28.17 -4.01 -23.93
N ASP A 13 -28.24 -3.78 -25.24
CA ASP A 13 -27.06 -3.71 -26.10
C ASP A 13 -26.14 -2.54 -25.74
N ARG A 14 -26.72 -1.38 -25.42
CA ARG A 14 -25.97 -0.22 -24.93
C ARG A 14 -25.30 -0.50 -23.59
N ALA A 15 -26.01 -1.14 -22.66
CA ALA A 15 -25.48 -1.50 -21.35
C ALA A 15 -24.30 -2.48 -21.46
N LEU A 16 -24.47 -3.56 -22.22
CA LEU A 16 -23.42 -4.56 -22.46
C LEU A 16 -22.20 -3.95 -23.17
N SER A 17 -22.42 -3.05 -24.13
CA SER A 17 -21.34 -2.35 -24.82
C SER A 17 -20.54 -1.44 -23.88
N ALA A 18 -21.22 -0.73 -22.98
CA ALA A 18 -20.57 0.12 -21.98
C ALA A 18 -19.75 -0.70 -20.98
N LEU A 19 -20.30 -1.81 -20.48
CA LEU A 19 -19.58 -2.74 -19.61
C LEU A 19 -18.35 -3.33 -20.29
N ARG A 20 -18.48 -3.79 -21.55
CA ARG A 20 -17.36 -4.31 -22.34
C ARG A 20 -16.24 -3.27 -22.46
N LYS A 21 -16.60 -2.01 -22.72
CA LYS A 21 -15.64 -0.91 -22.82
C LYS A 21 -14.89 -0.71 -21.51
N ALA A 22 -15.60 -0.66 -20.39
CA ALA A 22 -15.00 -0.50 -19.06
C ALA A 22 -14.04 -1.64 -18.71
N VAL A 23 -14.39 -2.88 -19.05
CA VAL A 23 -13.49 -4.04 -18.85
C VAL A 23 -12.27 -3.98 -19.77
N SER A 24 -12.44 -3.53 -21.02
CA SER A 24 -11.32 -3.41 -21.98
C SER A 24 -10.38 -2.23 -21.73
N SER A 25 -10.81 -1.23 -20.97
CA SER A 25 -10.05 -0.03 -20.62
C SER A 25 -10.33 0.34 -19.16
N PRO A 26 -9.81 -0.45 -18.21
CA PRO A 26 -10.18 -0.38 -16.80
C PRO A 26 -9.48 0.75 -16.04
N ASP A 27 -8.81 1.68 -16.71
CA ASP A 27 -8.03 2.76 -16.09
C ASP A 27 -8.82 3.54 -15.04
N GLU A 28 -10.07 3.90 -15.34
CA GLU A 28 -10.96 4.60 -14.40
C GLU A 28 -11.27 3.73 -13.17
N MET A 29 -11.59 2.45 -13.39
CA MET A 29 -11.87 1.50 -12.31
C MET A 29 -10.63 1.25 -11.44
N MET A 30 -9.46 1.07 -12.04
CA MET A 30 -8.18 0.92 -11.33
C MET A 30 -7.85 2.18 -10.51
N SER A 31 -8.16 3.36 -11.04
CA SER A 31 -8.00 4.62 -10.30
C SER A 31 -8.93 4.68 -9.09
N SER A 32 -10.22 4.35 -9.26
CA SER A 32 -11.16 4.27 -8.13
C SER A 32 -10.72 3.27 -7.06
N ILE A 33 -10.17 2.12 -7.45
CA ILE A 33 -9.60 1.16 -6.50
C ILE A 33 -8.41 1.76 -5.74
N GLY A 34 -7.48 2.41 -6.45
CA GLY A 34 -6.32 3.08 -5.84
C GLY A 34 -6.72 4.18 -4.86
N GLU A 35 -7.66 5.03 -5.25
CA GLU A 35 -8.24 6.10 -4.42
C GLU A 35 -8.87 5.56 -3.14
N SER A 36 -9.48 4.37 -3.20
CA SER A 36 -10.11 3.73 -2.05
C SER A 36 -9.11 3.06 -1.12
N LEU A 37 -8.09 2.38 -1.68
CA LEU A 37 -7.08 1.65 -0.91
C LEU A 37 -6.04 2.58 -0.24
N GLN A 38 -5.72 3.71 -0.86
CA GLN A 38 -4.72 4.64 -0.33
C GLN A 38 -5.03 5.12 1.10
N PRO A 39 -6.19 5.76 1.38
CA PRO A 39 -6.47 6.32 2.70
C PRO A 39 -6.55 5.23 3.79
N ILE A 40 -6.99 4.02 3.44
CA ILE A 40 -7.03 2.89 4.39
C ILE A 40 -5.63 2.44 4.78
N ASN A 41 -4.70 2.38 3.82
CA ASN A 41 -3.30 2.05 4.11
C ASN A 41 -2.64 3.16 4.94
N GLU A 42 -2.90 4.43 4.61
CA GLU A 42 -2.41 5.58 5.39
C GLU A 42 -2.92 5.56 6.84
N ASP A 43 -4.20 5.23 7.05
CA ASP A 43 -4.79 5.06 8.39
C ASP A 43 -4.10 3.92 9.18
N ARG A 44 -3.88 2.76 8.54
CA ARG A 44 -3.13 1.66 9.17
C ARG A 44 -1.74 2.10 9.62
N HIS A 45 -1.03 2.86 8.78
CA HIS A 45 0.29 3.39 9.13
C HIS A 45 0.23 4.40 10.27
N ALA A 46 -0.78 5.25 10.30
CA ALA A 46 -1.00 6.20 11.38
C ALA A 46 -1.25 5.49 12.73
N ARG A 47 -2.00 4.38 12.70
CA ARG A 47 -2.24 3.50 13.86
C ARG A 47 -1.06 2.60 14.21
N GLY A 48 -0.10 2.44 13.31
CA GLY A 48 1.08 1.61 13.54
C GLY A 48 0.79 0.12 13.46
N VAL A 49 -0.11 -0.28 12.57
CA VAL A 49 -0.48 -1.69 12.34
C VAL A 49 -0.07 -2.15 10.95
N SER A 50 0.19 -3.45 10.83
CA SER A 50 0.39 -4.15 9.56
C SER A 50 -0.92 -4.26 8.76
N PRO A 51 -0.85 -4.66 7.48
CA PRO A 51 -2.04 -4.92 6.66
C PRO A 51 -2.99 -5.94 7.29
N ASP A 52 -2.45 -6.95 7.98
CA ASP A 52 -3.22 -8.01 8.65
C ASP A 52 -3.72 -7.59 10.05
N GLY A 53 -3.45 -6.33 10.46
CA GLY A 53 -3.92 -5.76 11.72
C GLY A 53 -2.99 -5.97 12.92
N GLU A 54 -1.88 -6.70 12.77
CA GLU A 54 -0.89 -6.85 13.84
C GLU A 54 -0.17 -5.53 14.13
N GLU A 55 0.00 -5.18 15.41
CA GLU A 55 0.79 -4.02 15.81
C GLU A 55 2.25 -4.14 15.36
N TRP A 56 2.81 -3.04 14.86
CA TRP A 56 4.21 -3.00 14.51
C TRP A 56 5.10 -3.11 15.75
N LYS A 57 6.19 -3.87 15.60
CA LYS A 57 7.21 -3.99 16.64
C LYS A 57 7.72 -2.63 17.11
N GLU A 58 7.81 -2.46 18.42
CA GLU A 58 8.27 -1.24 19.05
C GLU A 58 9.70 -0.84 18.63
N LEU A 59 10.07 0.40 18.94
CA LEU A 59 11.45 0.85 18.87
C LEU A 59 12.29 0.18 19.95
N SER A 60 13.57 -0.04 19.67
CA SER A 60 14.51 -0.44 20.73
C SER A 60 14.68 0.68 21.75
N GLU A 61 15.00 0.35 23.00
CA GLU A 61 15.23 1.34 24.07
C GLU A 61 16.30 2.37 23.72
N MET A 62 17.37 1.94 23.03
CA MET A 62 18.40 2.85 22.53
C MET A 62 17.83 3.84 21.52
N THR A 63 16.99 3.37 20.58
CA THR A 63 16.35 4.24 19.60
C THR A 63 15.32 5.16 20.23
N LYS A 64 14.57 4.71 21.24
CA LYS A 64 13.62 5.54 22.00
C LYS A 64 14.32 6.73 22.67
N LYS A 65 15.52 6.53 23.22
CA LYS A 65 16.31 7.60 23.88
C LYS A 65 16.81 8.67 22.90
N GLU A 66 17.18 8.27 21.68
CA GLU A 66 17.71 9.18 20.65
C GLU A 66 16.60 9.87 19.84
N LYS A 67 15.43 9.24 19.72
CA LYS A 67 14.36 9.72 18.87
C LYS A 67 13.58 10.85 19.56
N GLN A 68 13.54 12.01 18.93
CA GLN A 68 12.62 13.09 19.29
C GLN A 68 11.22 12.77 18.73
N GLY A 69 10.32 12.30 19.60
CA GLY A 69 8.92 11.98 19.26
C GLY A 69 8.56 10.50 19.35
N GLY A 70 7.32 10.21 19.77
CA GLY A 70 6.89 8.86 20.15
C GLY A 70 6.34 7.97 19.03
N ARG A 71 5.95 8.53 17.88
CA ARG A 71 5.24 7.74 16.85
C ARG A 71 6.19 6.88 16.03
N LEU A 72 5.87 5.59 15.88
CA LEU A 72 6.62 4.66 15.03
C LEU A 72 6.65 5.14 13.58
N LEU A 73 7.79 4.92 12.90
CA LEU A 73 7.99 5.28 11.49
C LEU A 73 7.72 6.73 11.11
N TYR A 74 7.70 7.61 12.10
CA TYR A 74 7.43 9.02 11.94
C TYR A 74 8.49 9.84 12.66
N GLN A 75 9.34 10.53 11.90
CA GLN A 75 10.24 11.57 12.42
C GLN A 75 9.78 12.92 11.88
N TYR A 76 9.82 13.08 10.56
CA TYR A 76 9.29 14.26 9.85
C TYR A 76 8.12 13.94 8.92
N GLY A 77 7.75 12.65 8.82
CA GLY A 77 6.67 12.15 7.96
C GLY A 77 7.08 11.86 6.52
N ASP A 78 8.34 12.05 6.13
CA ASP A 78 8.78 11.91 4.72
C ASP A 78 8.47 10.54 4.13
N MET A 79 8.81 9.46 4.86
CA MET A 79 8.55 8.10 4.39
C MET A 79 7.05 7.83 4.24
N THR A 80 6.24 8.20 5.23
CA THR A 80 4.78 8.00 5.17
C THR A 80 4.14 8.82 4.05
N ARG A 81 4.61 10.06 3.81
CA ARG A 81 4.14 10.92 2.70
C ARG A 81 4.58 10.42 1.32
N SER A 82 5.54 9.50 1.26
CA SER A 82 6.03 8.92 0.00
C SER A 82 5.14 7.77 -0.50
N PHE A 83 4.15 7.35 0.29
CA PHE A 83 3.16 6.36 -0.10
C PHE A 83 2.21 6.95 -1.16
N HIS A 84 2.00 6.23 -2.24
CA HIS A 84 1.10 6.63 -3.32
C HIS A 84 0.64 5.40 -4.10
N TYR A 85 -0.44 5.55 -4.86
CA TYR A 85 -0.82 4.60 -5.89
C TYR A 85 -0.53 5.15 -7.29
N GLN A 86 -0.44 4.24 -8.27
CA GLN A 86 -0.41 4.56 -9.69
C GLN A 86 -1.28 3.54 -10.43
N ALA A 87 -2.30 4.02 -11.12
CA ALA A 87 -3.12 3.23 -12.04
C ALA A 87 -2.65 3.48 -13.49
N LYS A 88 -2.44 2.40 -14.26
CA LYS A 88 -2.09 2.47 -15.68
C LYS A 88 -2.60 1.24 -16.41
N GLY A 89 -3.54 1.43 -17.33
CA GLY A 89 -4.22 0.34 -18.02
C GLY A 89 -4.90 -0.58 -17.01
N SER A 90 -4.55 -1.86 -17.05
CA SER A 90 -5.03 -2.89 -16.13
C SER A 90 -4.12 -3.12 -14.92
N GLU A 91 -3.17 -2.21 -14.65
CA GLU A 91 -2.24 -2.33 -13.53
C GLU A 91 -2.51 -1.23 -12.50
N LEU A 92 -2.59 -1.65 -11.23
CA LEU A 92 -2.59 -0.76 -10.07
C LEU A 92 -1.38 -1.11 -9.21
N THR A 93 -0.49 -0.15 -9.02
CA THR A 93 0.64 -0.27 -8.10
C THR A 93 0.40 0.60 -6.87
N LEU A 94 0.60 0.05 -5.68
CA LEU A 94 0.68 0.81 -4.43
C LEU A 94 2.09 0.67 -3.88
N GLY A 95 2.71 1.77 -3.48
CA GLY A 95 4.13 1.75 -3.14
C GLY A 95 4.62 3.00 -2.43
N PHE A 96 5.88 2.94 -2.02
CA PHE A 96 6.60 4.04 -1.41
C PHE A 96 7.74 4.47 -2.32
N SER A 97 7.95 5.77 -2.48
CA SER A 97 9.13 6.29 -3.19
C SER A 97 10.36 6.44 -2.28
N ASP A 98 10.19 6.49 -0.94
CA ASP A 98 11.31 6.48 0.01
C ASP A 98 11.84 5.04 0.23
N HIS A 99 13.09 4.79 -0.14
CA HIS A 99 13.76 3.50 0.02
C HIS A 99 13.80 2.97 1.48
N LYS A 100 13.71 3.84 2.50
CA LYS A 100 13.61 3.40 3.90
C LYS A 100 12.43 2.47 4.13
N SER A 101 11.36 2.61 3.35
CA SER A 101 10.19 1.74 3.38
C SER A 101 10.57 0.26 3.17
N VAL A 102 11.54 -0.05 2.32
CA VAL A 102 12.00 -1.42 2.06
C VAL A 102 12.60 -2.04 3.32
N TRP A 103 13.45 -1.29 4.02
CA TRP A 103 14.07 -1.74 5.27
C TRP A 103 13.06 -1.90 6.39
N HIS A 104 12.02 -1.06 6.42
CA HIS A 104 10.97 -1.19 7.42
C HIS A 104 10.02 -2.33 7.09
N HIS A 105 9.59 -2.48 5.84
CA HIS A 105 8.71 -3.54 5.38
C HIS A 105 9.33 -4.92 5.66
N PHE A 106 10.59 -5.14 5.24
CA PHE A 106 11.23 -6.45 5.34
C PHE A 106 12.09 -6.64 6.59
N GLY A 107 12.43 -5.57 7.30
CA GLY A 107 13.52 -5.56 8.27
C GLY A 107 14.90 -5.53 7.61
N THR A 108 15.95 -5.22 8.38
CA THR A 108 17.33 -5.21 7.85
C THR A 108 18.00 -6.57 7.97
N GLY A 109 18.69 -6.99 6.91
CA GLY A 109 19.45 -8.25 6.85
C GLY A 109 20.76 -8.13 6.07
N SER A 110 21.30 -6.93 5.91
CA SER A 110 22.45 -6.66 5.02
C SER A 110 23.70 -7.49 5.33
N HIS A 111 23.77 -8.12 6.51
CA HIS A 111 24.84 -9.05 6.89
C HIS A 111 24.30 -10.28 7.68
N GLY A 112 23.02 -10.66 7.52
CA GLY A 112 22.38 -11.74 8.29
C GLY A 112 20.88 -11.97 7.96
N ARG A 113 20.18 -12.81 8.74
CA ARG A 113 18.72 -13.02 8.56
C ARG A 113 17.98 -11.69 8.78
N ARG A 114 17.00 -11.37 7.93
CA ARG A 114 16.23 -10.12 8.02
C ARG A 114 15.61 -9.94 9.42
N GLY A 115 15.74 -8.73 9.96
CA GLY A 115 15.25 -8.37 11.28
C GLY A 115 16.08 -8.88 12.46
N GLN A 116 17.22 -9.53 12.22
CA GLN A 116 18.12 -10.06 13.26
C GLN A 116 19.37 -9.19 13.42
N SER A 117 20.07 -9.40 14.54
CA SER A 117 21.36 -8.75 14.78
C SER A 117 22.40 -9.20 13.76
N TYR A 118 23.29 -8.28 13.40
CA TYR A 118 24.36 -8.57 12.45
C TYR A 118 25.61 -7.72 12.72
N THR A 119 26.77 -8.18 12.27
CA THR A 119 28.02 -7.44 12.42
C THR A 119 28.28 -6.55 11.21
N ILE A 120 28.57 -5.28 11.46
CA ILE A 120 29.11 -4.33 10.49
C ILE A 120 30.63 -4.26 10.67
N THR A 121 31.36 -4.38 9.56
CA THR A 121 32.83 -4.26 9.52
C THR A 121 33.25 -3.21 8.49
N PRO A 122 34.36 -2.48 8.73
CA PRO A 122 34.87 -1.51 7.78
C PRO A 122 35.45 -2.24 6.55
N LYS A 123 35.02 -1.83 5.34
CA LYS A 123 35.50 -2.44 4.08
C LYS A 123 36.86 -1.92 3.62
N LYS A 124 37.14 -0.63 3.84
CA LYS A 124 38.35 0.05 3.33
C LYS A 124 39.26 0.60 4.42
N ALA A 125 38.73 0.87 5.61
CA ALA A 125 39.45 1.46 6.73
C ALA A 125 39.74 0.44 7.83
N LYS A 126 40.61 0.80 8.79
CA LYS A 126 40.95 -0.07 9.94
C LYS A 126 39.91 -0.05 11.07
N ALA A 127 39.00 0.93 11.07
CA ALA A 127 37.96 1.09 12.09
C ALA A 127 36.74 1.83 11.53
N LEU A 128 35.59 1.66 12.19
CA LEU A 128 34.35 2.39 12.01
C LEU A 128 34.21 3.44 13.11
N SER A 129 33.77 4.65 12.76
CA SER A 129 33.26 5.60 13.75
C SER A 129 31.80 5.26 14.05
N PHE A 130 31.48 4.97 15.31
CA PHE A 130 30.11 4.71 15.76
C PHE A 130 29.89 5.34 17.13
N ALA A 131 28.87 6.20 17.25
CA ALA A 131 28.59 6.97 18.46
C ALA A 131 29.82 7.71 19.02
N GLY A 132 30.65 8.30 18.13
CA GLY A 132 31.87 9.04 18.51
C GLY A 132 33.08 8.17 18.89
N ILE A 133 32.96 6.83 18.85
CA ILE A 133 34.04 5.91 19.21
C ILE A 133 34.49 5.10 17.99
N MET A 134 35.80 4.89 17.85
CA MET A 134 36.39 4.02 16.82
C MET A 134 36.33 2.55 17.23
N ARG A 135 35.72 1.71 16.40
CA ARG A 135 35.58 0.25 16.63
C ARG A 135 35.99 -0.54 15.39
N LYS A 136 36.68 -1.68 15.58
CA LYS A 136 37.00 -2.61 14.48
C LYS A 136 35.76 -3.30 13.89
N ARG A 137 34.71 -3.44 14.70
CA ARG A 137 33.41 -4.02 14.32
C ARG A 137 32.30 -3.44 15.20
N VAL A 138 31.08 -3.39 14.67
CA VAL A 138 29.87 -2.99 15.39
C VAL A 138 28.84 -4.09 15.26
N THR A 139 28.26 -4.54 16.37
CA THR A 139 27.10 -5.43 16.35
C THR A 139 25.84 -4.57 16.33
N HIS A 140 25.17 -4.53 15.19
CA HIS A 140 23.91 -3.81 15.03
C HIS A 140 22.75 -4.73 15.44
N PRO A 141 21.76 -4.27 16.23
CA PRO A 141 20.66 -5.12 16.72
C PRO A 141 19.70 -5.59 15.60
N GLY A 142 19.77 -4.95 14.43
CA GLY A 142 18.83 -5.15 13.33
C GLY A 142 17.62 -4.22 13.45
N ILE A 143 16.93 -4.02 12.34
CA ILE A 143 15.65 -3.30 12.31
C ILE A 143 14.58 -4.36 12.12
N PRO A 144 13.63 -4.52 13.06
CA PRO A 144 12.56 -5.48 12.90
C PRO A 144 11.66 -5.10 11.71
N ALA A 145 11.13 -6.13 11.05
CA ALA A 145 10.11 -5.96 10.01
C ALA A 145 8.84 -5.32 10.60
N ARG A 146 8.26 -4.41 9.82
CA ARG A 146 7.01 -3.69 10.04
C ARG A 146 6.32 -3.67 8.67
N PRO A 147 5.57 -4.74 8.32
CA PRO A 147 4.93 -4.83 7.01
C PRO A 147 4.08 -3.59 6.75
N LEU A 148 4.37 -2.91 5.63
CA LEU A 148 3.75 -1.63 5.28
C LEU A 148 2.63 -1.78 4.26
N ILE A 149 2.73 -2.75 3.36
CA ILE A 149 1.79 -2.96 2.25
C ILE A 149 1.44 -4.44 2.23
N GLY A 150 0.19 -4.76 1.93
CA GLY A 150 -0.33 -6.10 1.81
C GLY A 150 -1.69 -6.06 1.14
N PHE A 151 -2.34 -7.22 1.04
CA PHE A 151 -3.69 -7.33 0.48
C PHE A 151 -4.55 -8.27 1.33
N PRO A 152 -4.90 -7.83 2.56
CA PRO A 152 -5.73 -8.58 3.49
C PRO A 152 -7.14 -8.74 2.94
N GLU A 153 -7.94 -9.60 3.57
CA GLU A 153 -9.32 -9.86 3.16
C GLU A 153 -10.19 -8.60 3.15
N THR A 154 -9.95 -7.68 4.10
CA THR A 154 -10.66 -6.40 4.17
C THR A 154 -10.41 -5.53 2.94
N ASP A 155 -9.20 -5.54 2.39
CA ASP A 155 -8.88 -4.82 1.15
C ASP A 155 -9.48 -5.52 -0.06
N ARG A 156 -9.52 -6.86 -0.08
CA ARG A 156 -10.17 -7.62 -1.16
C ARG A 156 -11.66 -7.27 -1.25
N ASN A 157 -12.34 -7.25 -0.12
CA ASN A 157 -13.76 -6.91 -0.06
C ASN A 157 -14.00 -5.48 -0.53
N LEU A 158 -13.18 -4.52 -0.09
CA LEU A 158 -13.26 -3.16 -0.60
C LEU A 158 -13.08 -3.10 -2.12
N VAL A 159 -12.11 -3.84 -2.68
CA VAL A 159 -11.93 -3.87 -4.14
C VAL A 159 -13.18 -4.40 -4.84
N VAL A 160 -13.81 -5.44 -4.30
CA VAL A 160 -15.08 -5.96 -4.84
C VAL A 160 -16.17 -4.89 -4.79
N ASP A 161 -16.34 -4.21 -3.66
CA ASP A 161 -17.34 -3.14 -3.49
C ASP A 161 -17.11 -2.01 -4.50
N VAL A 162 -15.86 -1.56 -4.66
CA VAL A 162 -15.50 -0.48 -5.61
C VAL A 162 -15.74 -0.91 -7.05
N VAL A 163 -15.46 -2.17 -7.40
CA VAL A 163 -15.75 -2.70 -8.74
C VAL A 163 -17.25 -2.74 -8.98
N GLU A 164 -18.04 -3.22 -8.02
CA GLU A 164 -19.50 -3.26 -8.13
C GLU A 164 -20.08 -1.85 -8.31
N ASP A 165 -19.69 -0.90 -7.46
CA ASP A 165 -20.12 0.50 -7.52
C ASP A 165 -19.76 1.12 -8.89
N HIS A 166 -18.54 0.89 -9.38
CA HIS A 166 -18.10 1.41 -10.67
C HIS A 166 -18.94 0.88 -11.83
N LEU A 167 -19.20 -0.43 -11.87
CA LEU A 167 -20.02 -1.05 -12.92
C LEU A 167 -21.49 -0.60 -12.82
N MET A 168 -22.03 -0.48 -11.61
CA MET A 168 -23.38 0.02 -11.37
C MET A 168 -23.54 1.46 -11.83
N ASP A 169 -22.54 2.30 -11.60
CA ASP A 169 -22.56 3.69 -12.05
C ASP A 169 -22.52 3.82 -13.58
N ILE A 170 -21.77 2.95 -14.26
CA ILE A 170 -21.81 2.84 -15.72
C ILE A 170 -23.24 2.51 -16.20
N LEU A 171 -23.87 1.50 -15.59
CA LEU A 171 -25.23 1.10 -15.96
C LEU A 171 -26.26 2.19 -15.70
N LYS A 172 -26.16 2.92 -14.58
CA LYS A 172 -27.03 4.07 -14.28
C LYS A 172 -26.89 5.17 -15.33
N ARG A 173 -25.67 5.47 -15.79
CA ARG A 173 -25.41 6.48 -16.83
C ARG A 173 -26.03 6.09 -18.17
N VAL A 174 -25.91 4.81 -18.58
CA VAL A 174 -26.56 4.30 -19.81
C VAL A 174 -28.07 4.46 -19.73
N ARG A 175 -28.68 4.12 -18.58
CA ARG A 175 -30.12 4.24 -18.37
C ARG A 175 -30.62 5.68 -18.43
N GLN A 176 -29.85 6.63 -17.92
CA GLN A 176 -30.22 8.06 -17.88
C GLN A 176 -30.06 8.77 -19.23
N GLY A 177 -29.62 8.06 -20.29
CA GLY A 177 -29.61 8.59 -21.66
C GLY A 177 -28.57 9.68 -21.90
N ASN A 178 -27.53 9.78 -21.06
CA ASN A 178 -26.50 10.79 -21.25
C ASN A 178 -25.51 10.43 -22.38
N LYS A 179 -25.32 11.43 -23.25
CA LYS A 179 -24.30 11.58 -24.28
C LYS A 179 -22.89 11.50 -23.73
#